data_AF-A0A2M7C5U8-F1
#
_entry.id   AF-A0A2M7C5U8-F1
#
_cell.length_a   1.000
_cell.length_b   1.000
_cell.length_c   1.000
_cell.angle_alpha   90.00
_cell.angle_beta   90.00
_cell.angle_gamma   90.00
#
_symmetry.space_group_name_H-M   'P 1'
#
loop_
_entity.id
_entity.type
_entity.pdbx_description
1 polymer ?
#
loop_
_entity_poly.entity_id
_entity_poly.type
_entity_poly.pdbx_seq_one_letter_code
_entity_poly.pdbx_strand_id
1 'polypeptide(L)' 'MKVLFIGDIFARPGREMVARTLPRIFETEKPDFVVANAENAAGGK' A
#
# COMPACT_ATOMS: atom_id res chain seq x y z
N MET A 1 -6.60 -12.38 13.56
CA MET A 1 -6.87 -11.29 12.60
C MET A 1 -5.56 -10.55 12.35
N LYS A 2 -5.07 -10.58 11.11
CA LYS A 2 -3.82 -9.95 10.66
C LYS A 2 -4.16 -8.76 9.76
N VAL A 3 -3.63 -7.59 10.09
CA VAL A 3 -3.81 -6.36 9.30
C VAL A 3 -2.48 -5.94 8.71
N LEU A 4 -2.45 -5.70 7.41
CA LEU A 4 -1.32 -5.09 6.72
C LEU A 4 -1.55 -3.59 6.63
N PHE A 5 -0.67 -2.81 7.27
CA PHE A 5 -0.70 -1.35 7.19
C PHE A 5 0.38 -0.85 6.23
N ILE A 6 -0.03 -0.03 5.26
CA ILE A 6 0.84 0.66 4.32
C ILE A 6 0.93 2.12 4.78
N GLY A 7 2.16 2.62 4.93
CA GLY A 7 2.40 4.04 5.19
C GLY A 7 1.88 4.94 4.07
N ASP A 8 2.17 6.22 4.16
CA ASP A 8 1.68 7.19 3.18
C ASP A 8 2.17 6.89 1.75
N ILE A 9 1.21 6.81 0.82
CA ILE A 9 1.46 6.54 -0.59
C ILE A 9 1.77 7.87 -1.27
N PHE A 10 3.05 8.09 -1.60
CA PHE A 10 3.48 9.37 -2.16
C PHE A 10 3.46 9.38 -3.70
N ALA A 11 2.54 10.18 -4.26
CA ALA A 11 2.44 10.48 -5.68
C ALA A 11 2.49 9.23 -6.61
N ARG A 12 2.94 9.42 -7.85
CA ARG A 12 3.05 8.33 -8.84
C ARG A 12 4.00 7.21 -8.39
N PRO A 13 5.20 7.49 -7.85
CA PRO A 13 6.13 6.42 -7.46
C PRO A 13 5.56 5.52 -6.36
N GLY A 14 4.89 6.10 -5.35
CA GLY A 14 4.24 5.34 -4.29
C GLY A 14 3.15 4.43 -4.82
N ARG A 15 2.27 4.94 -5.70
CA ARG A 15 1.21 4.13 -6.33
C ARG A 15 1.78 2.98 -7.15
N GLU A 16 2.84 3.22 -7.94
CA GLU A 16 3.49 2.18 -8.73
C GLU A 16 4.18 1.12 -7.86
N MET A 17 4.83 1.53 -6.76
CA MET A 17 5.44 0.61 -5.80
C MET A 17 4.37 -0.31 -5.18
N VAL A 18 3.27 0.27 -4.67
CA VAL A 18 2.18 -0.50 -4.05
C VAL A 18 1.58 -1.48 -5.06
N ALA A 19 1.26 -1.04 -6.28
CA ALA A 19 0.70 -1.90 -7.32
C ALA A 19 1.60 -3.10 -7.67
N ARG A 20 2.93 -2.92 -7.66
CA ARG A 20 3.90 -3.98 -7.98
C ARG A 20 4.18 -4.93 -6.81
N THR A 21 4.15 -4.44 -5.57
CA THR A 21 4.65 -5.19 -4.40
C THR A 21 3.56 -5.79 -3.53
N LEU A 22 2.40 -5.12 -3.41
CA LEU A 22 1.32 -5.56 -2.55
C LEU A 22 0.82 -6.98 -2.86
N PRO A 23 0.65 -7.41 -4.14
CA PRO A 23 0.20 -8.77 -4.42
C PRO A 23 1.11 -9.85 -3.82
N ARG A 24 2.44 -9.68 -3.94
CA ARG A 24 3.42 -10.63 -3.40
C ARG A 24 3.39 -10.68 -1.86
N ILE A 25 3.24 -9.51 -1.22
CA ILE A 25 3.11 -9.43 0.25
C ILE A 25 1.80 -10.10 0.68
N PHE A 26 0.70 -9.87 -0.03
CA PHE A 26 -0.60 -10.47 0.27
C PHE A 26 -0.55 -12.00 0.20
N GLU A 27 0.07 -12.57 -0.83
CA GLU A 27 0.24 -14.02 -0.99
C GLU A 27 1.05 -14.65 0.15
N THR A 28 2.11 -13.96 0.59
CA THR A 28 3.03 -14.46 1.63
C THR A 28 2.43 -14.31 3.02
N GLU A 29 1.90 -13.12 3.32
CA GLU A 29 1.47 -12.75 4.66
C GLU A 29 0.03 -13.10 4.97
N LYS A 30 -0.82 -13.22 3.94
CA LYS A 30 -2.26 -13.50 4.01
C LYS A 30 -3.00 -12.64 5.06
N PRO A 31 -2.92 -11.30 4.95
CA PRO A 31 -3.66 -10.43 5.87
C PRO A 31 -5.17 -10.52 5.61
N ASP A 32 -5.97 -10.36 6.67
CA ASP A 32 -7.43 -10.27 6.58
C ASP A 32 -7.88 -8.90 6.05
N PHE A 33 -7.10 -7.85 6.33
CA PHE A 33 -7.34 -6.48 5.88
C PHE A 33 -6.05 -5.79 5.47
N VAL A 34 -6.17 -4.90 4.48
CA VAL A 34 -5.10 -3.99 4.07
C VAL A 34 -5.60 -2.56 4.22
N VAL A 35 -4.84 -1.73 4.94
CA VAL A 35 -5.13 -0.30 5.14
C VAL A 35 -3.92 0.49 4.66
N ALA A 36 -4.16 1.59 3.94
CA ALA A 36 -3.10 2.46 3.44
C ALA A 36 -3.43 3.92 3.74
N ASN A 37 -2.43 4.71 4.10
CA ASN A 37 -2.56 6.16 4.07
C ASN A 37 -2.37 6.66 2.62
N ALA A 38 -3.32 7.43 2.11
CA ALA A 38 -3.32 7.95 0.75
C ALA A 38 -3.34 9.49 0.69
N GLU A 39 -2.94 10.18 1.77
CA GLU A 39 -2.93 11.64 1.87
C GLU A 39 -2.14 12.28 0.72
N ASN A 40 -0.97 11.73 0.38
CA ASN A 40 -0.12 12.26 -0.69
C ASN A 40 -0.25 11.50 -2.01
N ALA A 41 -1.28 10.66 -2.15
CA ALA A 41 -1.43 9.78 -3.29
C ALA A 41 -1.72 10.54 -4.58
N ALA A 42 -2.38 11.70 -4.55
CA ALA A 42 -2.80 12.43 -5.76
C ALA A 42 -1.77 13.45 -6.30
N GLY A 43 -0.47 13.15 -6.21
CA GLY A 43 0.60 14.03 -6.73
C GLY A 43 0.94 15.12 -5.74
N GLY A 44 1.67 14.71 -4.67
CA GLY A 44 2.07 15.50 -3.50
C GLY A 44 2.12 17.01 -3.72
N LYS A 45 1.49 17.74 -2.80
CA LYS A 45 1.57 19.21 -2.73
C LYS A 45 3.00 19.70 -2.87
#